data_AF-A0A497SP74-F1
#
_entry.id   AF-A0A497SP74-F1
#
_cell.length_a   1.000
_cell.length_b   1.000
_cell.length_c   1.000
_cell.angle_alpha   90.00
_cell.angle_beta   90.00
_cell.angle_gamma   90.00
#
_symmetry.space_group_name_H-M   'P 1'
#
loop_
_entity.id
_entity.type
_entity.pdbx_description
1 polymer ?
#
loop_
_entity_poly.entity_id
_entity_poly.type
_entity_poly.pdbx_seq_one_letter_code
_entity_poly.pdbx_strand_id
1 'polypeptide(L)'
;MRLFEIFPISKKEKKKIIIKENQRKGKMAEDIVKMKYLLHGYEVERTGKGHDFRVRKRDLFTGKVTESKVIEVKSGRAKLSKLQQKIKKRKKNYKVERVEPIFY
;
A
#
# COMPACT_ATOMS: atom_id res chain seq x y z
N MET A 1 -2.31 -31.83 -21.52
CA MET A 1 -2.28 -32.41 -20.16
C MET A 1 -1.31 -31.57 -19.32
N ARG A 2 -1.78 -30.80 -18.32
CA ARG A 2 -0.88 -30.01 -17.47
C ARG A 2 -0.37 -30.89 -16.34
N LEU A 3 0.96 -30.98 -16.17
CA LEU A 3 1.68 -31.79 -15.17
C LEU A 3 1.25 -31.59 -13.69
N PHE A 4 0.35 -30.65 -13.40
CA PHE A 4 -0.07 -30.26 -12.05
C PHE A 4 -1.17 -31.14 -11.45
N GLU A 5 -1.76 -32.08 -12.20
CA GLU A 5 -2.84 -32.95 -11.72
C GLU A 5 -2.35 -34.19 -10.95
N ILE A 6 -1.03 -34.43 -10.87
CA ILE A 6 -0.49 -35.74 -10.46
C ILE A 6 0.00 -35.78 -8.99
N PHE A 7 0.30 -34.65 -8.34
CA PHE A 7 0.74 -34.64 -6.94
C PHE A 7 0.13 -33.50 -6.11
N PRO A 8 -0.42 -33.78 -4.90
CA PRO A 8 -0.98 -32.74 -4.04
C PRO A 8 0.12 -31.78 -3.58
N ILE A 9 -0.03 -30.51 -3.92
CA ILE A 9 0.88 -29.42 -3.49
C ILE A 9 1.01 -29.44 -1.96
N SER A 10 2.25 -29.42 -1.47
CA SER A 10 2.53 -29.44 -0.03
C SER A 10 1.98 -28.19 0.67
N LYS A 11 1.69 -28.29 1.99
CA LYS A 11 1.27 -27.12 2.80
C LYS A 11 2.28 -25.96 2.71
N LYS A 12 3.57 -26.28 2.61
CA LYS A 12 4.67 -25.31 2.51
C LYS A 12 4.63 -24.54 1.18
N GLU A 13 4.39 -25.24 0.07
CA GLU A 13 4.29 -24.62 -1.25
C GLU A 13 3.02 -23.76 -1.39
N LYS A 14 1.87 -24.27 -0.91
CA LYS A 14 0.63 -23.47 -0.84
C LYS A 14 0.85 -22.16 -0.10
N LYS A 15 1.51 -22.21 1.06
CA LYS A 15 1.86 -21.01 1.85
C LYS A 15 2.75 -20.04 1.06
N LYS A 16 3.76 -20.53 0.33
CA LYS A 16 4.63 -19.69 -0.50
C LYS A 16 3.86 -18.99 -1.61
N ILE A 17 2.94 -19.69 -2.28
CA ILE A 17 2.10 -19.13 -3.34
C ILE A 17 1.23 -18.00 -2.78
N ILE A 18 0.51 -18.26 -1.68
CA ILE A 18 -0.35 -17.27 -1.01
C ILE A 18 0.44 -16.04 -0.58
N ILE A 19 1.64 -16.21 -0.02
CA ILE A 19 2.49 -15.08 0.37
C ILE A 19 2.89 -14.25 -0.85
N LYS A 20 3.31 -14.88 -1.95
CA LYS A 20 3.66 -14.18 -3.19
C LYS A 20 2.48 -13.42 -3.77
N GLU A 21 1.29 -14.03 -3.80
CA GLU A 21 0.07 -13.37 -4.26
C GLU A 21 -0.28 -12.16 -3.39
N ASN A 22 -0.23 -12.30 -2.06
CA ASN A 22 -0.46 -11.19 -1.14
C ASN A 22 0.56 -10.05 -1.33
N GLN A 23 1.83 -10.38 -1.58
CA GLN A 23 2.87 -9.39 -1.88
C GLN A 23 2.59 -8.66 -3.19
N ARG A 24 2.21 -9.38 -4.25
CA ARG A 24 1.84 -8.77 -5.54
C ARG A 24 0.63 -7.86 -5.41
N LYS A 25 -0.44 -8.33 -4.74
CA LYS A 25 -1.64 -7.55 -4.44
C LYS A 25 -1.33 -6.29 -3.64
N GLY A 26 -0.47 -6.41 -2.62
CA GLY A 26 -0.01 -5.29 -1.81
C GLY A 26 0.74 -4.25 -2.66
N LYS A 27 1.69 -4.70 -3.49
CA LYS A 27 2.45 -3.83 -4.39
C LYS A 27 1.55 -3.11 -5.38
N MET A 28 0.61 -3.81 -6.00
CA MET A 28 -0.32 -3.18 -6.94
C MET A 28 -1.22 -2.14 -6.24
N ALA A 29 -1.68 -2.42 -5.03
CA ALA A 29 -2.43 -1.43 -4.24
C ALA A 29 -1.59 -0.17 -3.95
N GLU A 30 -0.31 -0.34 -3.59
CA GLU A 30 0.62 0.77 -3.41
C GLU A 30 0.80 1.60 -4.69
N ASP A 31 0.97 0.93 -5.84
CA ASP A 31 1.17 1.60 -7.13
C ASP A 31 -0.08 2.39 -7.56
N ILE A 32 -1.28 1.84 -7.36
CA ILE A 32 -2.54 2.55 -7.61
C ILE A 32 -2.65 3.81 -6.74
N VAL A 33 -2.34 3.70 -5.44
CA VAL A 33 -2.42 4.84 -4.52
C VAL A 33 -1.36 5.90 -4.86
N LYS A 34 -0.13 5.47 -5.17
CA LYS A 34 0.93 6.37 -5.63
C LYS A 34 0.49 7.14 -6.86
N MET A 35 -0.03 6.45 -7.88
CA MET A 35 -0.49 7.08 -9.11
C MET A 35 -1.64 8.05 -8.85
N LYS A 36 -2.63 7.66 -8.02
CA LYS A 36 -3.72 8.54 -7.59
C LYS A 36 -3.18 9.86 -7.04
N TYR A 37 -2.26 9.83 -6.08
CA TYR A 37 -1.73 11.07 -5.50
C TYR A 37 -0.91 11.90 -6.50
N LEU A 38 -0.07 11.26 -7.31
CA LEU A 38 0.69 11.94 -8.37
C LEU A 38 -0.24 12.67 -9.35
N LEU A 39 -1.30 12.01 -9.83
CA LEU A 39 -2.30 12.60 -10.73
C LEU A 39 -3.08 13.76 -10.10
N HIS A 40 -3.21 13.78 -8.77
CA HIS A 40 -3.83 14.90 -8.04
C HIS A 40 -2.84 16.03 -7.70
N GLY A 41 -1.64 16.00 -8.28
CA GLY A 41 -0.61 17.03 -8.11
C GLY A 41 0.13 16.96 -6.78
N TYR A 42 0.20 15.78 -6.15
CA TYR A 42 1.02 15.58 -4.95
C TYR A 42 2.40 15.03 -5.31
N GLU A 43 3.42 15.50 -4.61
CA GLU A 43 4.70 14.82 -4.47
C GLU A 43 4.50 13.57 -3.60
N VAL A 44 5.02 12.43 -4.03
CA VAL A 44 4.89 11.15 -3.30
C VAL A 44 6.26 10.60 -2.93
N GLU A 45 6.54 10.52 -1.63
CA GLU A 45 7.78 9.98 -1.05
C GLU A 45 7.48 8.63 -0.41
N ARG A 46 8.15 7.54 -0.83
CA ARG A 46 8.02 6.22 -0.20
C ARG A 46 8.71 6.23 1.16
N THR A 47 8.04 5.69 2.17
CA THR A 47 8.56 5.63 3.54
C THR A 47 8.73 4.18 3.98
N GLY A 48 9.63 3.95 4.94
CA GLY A 48 9.94 2.59 5.40
C GLY A 48 9.38 2.22 6.77
N LYS A 49 8.78 3.17 7.52
CA LYS A 49 8.39 2.95 8.92
C LYS A 49 6.97 3.41 9.23
N GLY A 50 6.06 2.42 9.21
CA GLY A 50 4.70 2.49 9.77
C GLY A 50 3.67 3.31 8.98
N HIS A 51 4.04 3.68 7.76
CA HIS A 51 3.23 4.15 6.65
C HIS A 51 4.01 3.87 5.38
N ASP A 52 3.33 3.85 4.24
CA ASP A 52 3.93 3.50 2.94
C ASP A 52 4.40 4.74 2.20
N PHE A 53 3.66 5.85 2.34
CA PHE A 53 3.99 7.12 1.66
C PHE A 53 3.83 8.34 2.55
N ARG A 54 4.66 9.34 2.32
CA ARG A 54 4.36 10.74 2.66
C ARG A 54 4.00 11.46 1.37
N VAL A 55 2.84 12.11 1.36
CA VAL A 55 2.38 12.90 0.21
C VAL A 55 2.32 14.36 0.58
N ARG A 56 2.83 15.23 -0.30
CA ARG A 56 2.85 16.68 -0.10
C ARG A 56 2.26 17.38 -1.32
N LYS A 57 1.46 18.42 -1.10
CA LYS A 57 1.03 19.33 -2.16
C LYS A 57 1.70 20.67 -1.95
N ARG A 58 2.17 21.29 -3.03
CA ARG A 58 2.77 22.62 -3.00
C ARG A 58 1.88 23.61 -3.72
N ASP A 59 1.89 24.84 -3.21
CA ASP A 59 1.42 25.99 -3.95
C ASP A 59 2.41 26.28 -5.10
N LEU A 60 1.91 26.40 -6.33
CA LEU A 60 2.75 26.52 -7.52
C LEU A 60 3.42 27.89 -7.65
N PHE A 61 2.86 28.92 -7.02
CA PHE A 61 3.39 30.28 -7.09
C PHE A 61 4.46 30.54 -6.03
N THR A 62 4.28 30.00 -4.83
CA THR A 62 5.16 30.24 -3.67
C THR A 62 6.08 29.07 -3.34
N GLY A 63 5.85 27.88 -3.90
CA GLY A 63 6.59 26.64 -3.62
C GLY A 63 6.37 26.06 -2.22
N LYS A 64 5.54 26.71 -1.40
CA LYS A 64 5.27 26.30 -0.01
C LYS A 64 4.39 25.06 0.02
N VAL A 65 4.67 24.17 0.98
CA VAL A 65 3.83 22.98 1.21
C VAL A 65 2.51 23.43 1.83
N THR A 66 1.41 23.23 1.10
CA THR A 66 0.05 23.56 1.55
C THR A 66 -0.63 22.38 2.21
N GLU A 67 -0.30 21.15 1.80
CA GLU A 67 -0.82 19.93 2.41
C GLU A 67 0.28 18.89 2.62
N SER A 68 0.20 18.15 3.72
CA SER A 68 1.10 17.03 4.01
C SER A 68 0.34 15.92 4.72
N LYS A 69 0.31 14.73 4.12
CA LYS A 69 -0.38 13.55 4.64
C LYS A 69 0.57 12.35 4.71
N VAL A 70 0.29 11.48 5.66
CA VAL A 70 1.01 10.23 5.89
C VAL A 70 0.06 9.11 5.53
N ILE A 71 0.36 8.39 4.45
CA ILE A 71 -0.54 7.43 3.81
C ILE A 71 -0.08 6.01 4.09
N GLU A 72 -1.01 5.21 4.59
CA GLU A 72 -0.90 3.76 4.72
C GLU A 72 -1.88 3.10 3.76
N VAL A 73 -1.40 2.14 2.99
CA VAL A 73 -2.14 1.43 1.97
C VAL A 73 -2.51 0.05 2.48
N LYS A 74 -3.77 -0.34 2.29
CA LYS A 74 -4.24 -1.69 2.57
C LYS A 74 -5.05 -2.22 1.41
N SER A 75 -4.72 -3.43 0.96
CA SER A 75 -5.54 -4.17 0.02
C SER A 75 -6.78 -4.74 0.73
N GLY A 76 -7.97 -4.38 0.26
CA GLY A 76 -9.25 -4.85 0.80
C GLY A 76 -9.42 -4.61 2.31
N ARG A 77 -9.80 -5.68 3.04
CA ARG A 77 -10.08 -5.64 4.49
C ARG A 77 -8.86 -5.88 5.37
N ALA A 78 -7.64 -5.80 4.84
CA ALA A 78 -6.42 -6.02 5.62
C ALA A 78 -6.34 -5.09 6.85
N LYS A 79 -6.03 -5.66 8.02
CA LYS A 79 -5.95 -4.91 9.28
C LYS A 79 -4.63 -4.14 9.38
N LEU A 80 -4.64 -3.05 10.14
CA LEU A 80 -3.40 -2.34 10.50
C LEU A 80 -2.60 -3.16 11.51
N SER A 81 -1.27 -3.17 11.36
CA SER A 81 -0.37 -3.72 12.37
C SER A 81 -0.40 -2.89 13.66
N LYS A 82 0.07 -3.47 14.77
CA LYS A 82 0.15 -2.74 16.06
C LYS A 82 0.96 -1.44 15.94
N LEU A 83 2.05 -1.45 15.17
CA LEU A 83 2.87 -0.27 14.91
C LEU A 83 2.10 0.81 14.13
N GLN A 84 1.39 0.42 13.07
CA GLN A 84 0.59 1.32 12.24
C GLN A 84 -0.55 1.95 13.04
N GLN A 85 -1.21 1.17 13.91
CA GLN A 85 -2.23 1.68 14.82
C GLN A 85 -1.66 2.74 15.79
N LYS A 86 -0.48 2.48 16.37
CA LYS A 86 0.20 3.45 17.25
C LYS A 86 0.53 4.74 16.50
N ILE A 87 1.04 4.64 15.26
CA ILE A 87 1.39 5.80 14.45
C ILE A 87 0.15 6.58 14.02
N LYS A 88 -0.93 5.89 13.63
CA LYS A 88 -2.22 6.51 13.34
C LYS A 88 -2.72 7.36 14.51
N LYS A 89 -2.59 6.86 15.75
CA LYS A 89 -2.96 7.62 16.96
C LYS A 89 -2.06 8.84 17.19
N ARG A 90 -0.77 8.73 16.88
CA ARG A 90 0.22 9.80 17.10
C ARG A 90 0.17 10.91 16.04
N LYS A 91 -0.15 10.57 14.79
CA LYS A 91 -0.12 11.51 13.65
C LYS A 91 -1.52 11.90 13.23
N LYS A 92 -1.89 13.16 13.47
CA LYS A 92 -3.20 13.73 13.07
C LYS A 92 -3.45 13.66 11.56
N ASN A 93 -2.40 13.68 10.74
CA ASN A 93 -2.48 13.62 9.27
C ASN A 93 -2.32 12.19 8.69
N TYR A 94 -2.54 11.16 9.51
CA TYR A 94 -2.46 9.77 9.07
C TYR A 94 -3.74 9.33 8.36
N LYS A 95 -3.62 8.86 7.12
CA LYS A 95 -4.75 8.39 6.31
C LYS A 95 -4.50 6.95 5.86
N VAL A 96 -5.54 6.14 5.96
CA VAL A 96 -5.54 4.77 5.42
C VAL A 96 -6.29 4.78 4.10
N GLU A 97 -5.62 4.44 3.01
CA GLU A 97 -6.25 4.22 1.71
C GLU A 97 -6.48 2.72 1.53
N ARG A 98 -7.73 2.35 1.27
CA ARG A 98 -8.12 0.97 0.99
C ARG A 98 -8.46 0.82 -0.47
N VAL A 99 -7.79 -0.10 -1.15
CA VAL A 99 -7.97 -0.35 -2.57
C VAL A 99 -8.13 -1.85 -2.77
N GLU A 100 -8.99 -2.24 -3.71
CA GLU A 100 -9.12 -3.62 -4.16
C GLU A 100 -8.54 -3.70 -5.59
N PRO A 101 -7.28 -4.13 -5.76
CA PRO A 101 -6.71 -4.29 -7.10
C PRO A 101 -7.44 -5.41 -7.84
N ILE A 102 -7.93 -5.09 -9.05
CA ILE A 102 -8.63 -6.06 -9.92
C ILE A 102 -7.62 -7.06 -10.53
N PHE A 103 -6.39 -6.61 -10.79
CA PHE A 103 -5.31 -7.41 -11.37
C PHE A 103 -4.06 -7.29 -10.49
N TYR A 104 -3.33 -8.39 -10.24
CA TYR A 104 -2.07 -8.41 -9.49
C TYR A 104 -1.24 -9.68 -9.73
#